data_AF-A0A7J7SQ86-F1
#
_entry.id   AF-A0A7J7SQ86-F1
#
_cell.length_a   1.000
_cell.length_b   1.000
_cell.length_c   1.000
_cell.angle_alpha   90.00
_cell.angle_beta   90.00
_cell.angle_gamma   90.00
#
_symmetry.space_group_name_H-M   'P 1'
#
loop_
_entity.id
_entity.type
_entity.pdbx_description
1 polymer ?
#
loop_
_entity_poly.entity_id
_entity_poly.type
_entity_poly.pdbx_seq_one_letter_code
_entity_poly.pdbx_strand_id
1 'polypeptide(L)'
;MLTKFETKSARVKGLSFHPKRPWILTSLHNGVIQLWDYRMCTLIDKFDEHDGPVRGIDFHKQQPLFVSGGDDYKIKVWNYKLRRCLFTLLGHLDYIVGLSMEIERKKLPKESLEQQKRTCEMAAYFTHSNLQPVHMILVLRTALNLFFKLKNFKTAATFARRLLELGPKPEVAQQTRKILAACEKNPTDAYQLNYDMHNPFDICAASYRPIYRGKPVEKCPLSGACYSPEFKGQICRVTTVTEVGKDVIGLRISPLQFR
;
A
#
# COMPACT_ATOMS: atom_id res chain seq x y z
N MET A 1 -41.19 -19.00 -5.89
CA MET A 1 -41.41 -17.57 -6.17
C MET A 1 -40.16 -16.83 -5.70
N LEU A 2 -39.32 -16.32 -6.61
CA LEU A 2 -38.17 -15.50 -6.23
C LEU A 2 -38.72 -14.11 -5.90
N THR A 3 -38.86 -13.81 -4.62
CA THR A 3 -39.36 -12.51 -4.15
C THR A 3 -38.32 -11.45 -4.52
N LYS A 4 -38.71 -10.49 -5.34
CA LYS A 4 -37.87 -9.34 -5.71
C LYS A 4 -37.83 -8.37 -4.54
N PHE A 5 -36.65 -8.08 -3.98
CA PHE A 5 -36.47 -7.03 -2.98
C PHE A 5 -35.53 -5.96 -3.52
N GLU A 6 -35.93 -4.70 -3.41
CA GLU A 6 -35.17 -3.56 -3.89
C GLU A 6 -35.05 -2.53 -2.77
N THR A 7 -33.86 -1.94 -2.63
CA THR A 7 -33.63 -0.85 -1.68
C THR A 7 -32.68 0.16 -2.30
N LYS A 8 -32.99 1.45 -2.15
CA LYS A 8 -32.09 2.52 -2.60
C LYS A 8 -30.85 2.54 -1.69
N SER A 9 -29.67 2.36 -2.29
CA SER A 9 -28.38 2.41 -1.60
C SER A 9 -27.33 3.04 -2.50
N ALA A 10 -26.18 3.39 -1.92
CA ALA A 10 -25.00 3.72 -2.71
C ALA A 10 -24.61 2.52 -3.59
N ARG A 11 -23.87 2.76 -4.67
CA ARG A 11 -23.47 1.72 -5.63
C ARG A 11 -22.81 0.55 -4.89
N VAL A 12 -23.37 -0.65 -5.06
CA VAL A 12 -22.80 -1.90 -4.54
C VAL A 12 -21.54 -2.26 -5.32
N LYS A 13 -20.50 -2.68 -4.61
CA LYS A 13 -19.17 -3.01 -5.15
C LYS A 13 -18.80 -4.47 -4.98
N GLY A 14 -19.25 -5.08 -3.88
CA GLY A 14 -19.01 -6.47 -3.56
C GLY A 14 -20.24 -7.10 -2.91
N LEU A 15 -20.34 -8.41 -3.05
CA LEU A 15 -21.40 -9.26 -2.50
C LEU A 15 -20.77 -10.56 -1.99
N SER A 16 -21.24 -11.08 -0.87
CA SER A 16 -20.85 -12.41 -0.39
C SER A 16 -22.01 -13.10 0.31
N PHE A 17 -22.27 -14.35 -0.06
CA PHE A 17 -23.31 -15.18 0.56
C PHE A 17 -22.77 -15.87 1.80
N HIS A 18 -23.56 -15.87 2.87
CA HIS A 18 -23.20 -16.63 4.05
C HIS A 18 -23.27 -18.14 3.71
N PRO A 19 -22.28 -18.95 4.12
CA PRO A 19 -22.18 -20.37 3.74
C PRO A 19 -23.30 -21.29 4.25
N LYS A 20 -24.24 -20.80 5.07
CA LYS A 20 -25.20 -21.64 5.82
C LYS A 20 -26.52 -20.91 6.12
N ARG A 21 -26.43 -19.62 6.48
CA ARG A 21 -27.58 -18.78 6.81
C ARG A 21 -28.11 -18.09 5.55
N PRO A 22 -29.39 -17.70 5.51
CA PRO A 22 -29.97 -16.98 4.39
C PRO A 22 -29.55 -15.51 4.35
N TRP A 23 -28.25 -15.26 4.48
CA TRP A 23 -27.69 -13.93 4.62
C TRP A 23 -26.79 -13.57 3.45
N ILE A 24 -26.78 -12.30 3.10
CA ILE A 24 -25.87 -11.71 2.13
C ILE A 24 -25.22 -10.47 2.72
N LEU A 25 -23.89 -10.36 2.55
CA LEU A 25 -23.16 -9.13 2.79
C LEU A 25 -23.12 -8.34 1.50
N THR A 26 -23.27 -7.02 1.62
CA THR A 26 -23.11 -6.08 0.51
C THR A 26 -22.14 -5.00 0.92
N SER A 27 -21.20 -4.67 0.04
CA SER A 27 -20.23 -3.59 0.27
C SER A 27 -20.55 -2.40 -0.62
N LEU A 28 -20.61 -1.21 -0.03
CA LEU A 28 -21.09 -0.02 -0.72
C LEU A 28 -19.95 0.95 -1.05
N HIS A 29 -20.19 1.78 -2.06
CA HIS A 29 -19.23 2.80 -2.49
C HIS A 29 -18.98 3.90 -1.44
N ASN A 30 -19.89 4.09 -0.48
CA ASN A 30 -19.75 5.10 0.56
C ASN A 30 -19.03 4.59 1.82
N GLY A 31 -18.47 3.37 1.82
CA GLY A 31 -17.77 2.80 2.98
C GLY A 31 -18.62 1.87 3.85
N VAL A 32 -19.94 1.96 3.75
CA VAL A 32 -20.85 1.14 4.54
C VAL A 32 -20.87 -0.30 4.00
N ILE A 33 -20.83 -1.26 4.90
CA ILE A 33 -21.11 -2.68 4.63
C ILE A 33 -22.45 -3.01 5.26
N GLN A 34 -23.30 -3.72 4.54
CA GLN A 34 -24.63 -4.09 5.02
C GLN A 34 -24.79 -5.61 5.05
N LEU A 35 -25.43 -6.11 6.10
CA LEU A 35 -25.80 -7.50 6.24
C LEU A 35 -27.31 -7.64 6.11
N TRP A 36 -27.75 -8.48 5.19
CA TRP A 36 -29.16 -8.64 4.82
C TRP A 36 -29.63 -10.08 4.99
N ASP A 37 -30.88 -10.25 5.42
CA ASP A 37 -31.62 -11.52 5.26
C ASP A 37 -32.41 -11.47 3.95
N TYR A 38 -32.03 -12.29 2.98
CA TYR A 38 -32.68 -12.27 1.66
C TYR A 38 -33.99 -13.08 1.60
N ARG A 39 -34.32 -13.88 2.62
CA ARG A 39 -35.63 -14.56 2.71
C ARG A 39 -36.67 -13.65 3.32
N MET A 40 -36.27 -12.92 4.36
CA MET A 40 -37.15 -11.96 5.05
C MET A 40 -37.16 -10.57 4.41
N CYS A 41 -36.27 -10.32 3.44
CA CYS A 41 -36.09 -9.02 2.80
C CYS A 41 -35.80 -7.90 3.82
N THR A 42 -35.01 -8.21 4.86
CA THR A 42 -34.72 -7.28 5.95
C THR A 42 -33.22 -7.00 6.08
N LEU A 43 -32.90 -5.76 6.43
CA LEU A 43 -31.55 -5.37 6.81
C LEU A 43 -31.30 -5.81 8.26
N ILE A 44 -30.29 -6.64 8.47
CA ILE A 44 -29.91 -7.17 9.78
C ILE A 44 -28.96 -6.21 10.48
N ASP A 45 -27.94 -5.73 9.77
CA ASP A 45 -26.87 -4.94 10.39
C ASP A 45 -26.14 -4.02 9.40
N LYS A 46 -25.44 -3.02 9.94
CA LYS A 46 -24.57 -2.09 9.19
C LYS A 46 -23.21 -1.97 9.87
N PHE A 47 -22.15 -2.02 9.07
CA PHE A 47 -20.78 -1.82 9.52
C PHE A 47 -20.19 -0.62 8.77
N ASP A 48 -19.98 0.46 9.50
CA ASP A 48 -19.62 1.77 8.95
C ASP A 48 -18.34 2.28 9.63
N GLU A 49 -17.21 1.62 9.35
CA GLU A 49 -15.90 2.09 9.80
C GLU A 49 -14.88 2.25 8.68
N HIS A 50 -15.24 1.95 7.43
CA HIS A 50 -14.35 2.19 6.30
C HIS A 50 -14.50 3.63 5.83
N ASP A 51 -13.37 4.30 5.61
CA ASP A 51 -13.33 5.69 5.11
C ASP A 51 -13.16 5.70 3.58
N GLY A 52 -14.22 5.30 2.87
CA GLY A 52 -14.24 5.23 1.42
C GLY A 52 -14.71 3.87 0.87
N PRO A 53 -14.78 3.71 -0.46
CA PRO A 53 -15.44 2.56 -1.09
C PRO A 53 -14.91 1.20 -0.63
N VAL A 54 -15.80 0.32 -0.18
CA VAL A 54 -15.43 -1.07 0.15
C VAL A 54 -15.54 -1.93 -1.10
N ARG A 55 -14.40 -2.39 -1.62
CA ARG A 55 -14.29 -3.08 -2.92
C ARG A 55 -14.49 -4.58 -2.82
N GLY A 56 -14.04 -5.16 -1.71
CA GLY A 56 -14.10 -6.60 -1.48
C GLY A 56 -14.72 -6.91 -0.13
N ILE A 57 -15.55 -7.94 -0.09
CA ILE A 57 -16.11 -8.51 1.13
C ILE A 57 -16.20 -10.02 0.98
N ASP A 58 -15.93 -10.75 2.06
CA ASP A 58 -16.11 -12.20 2.06
C ASP A 58 -16.44 -12.77 3.43
N PHE A 59 -17.38 -13.72 3.48
CA PHE A 59 -17.70 -14.45 4.69
C PHE A 59 -16.67 -15.52 4.98
N HIS A 60 -16.30 -15.64 6.26
CA HIS A 60 -15.55 -16.79 6.70
C HIS A 60 -16.45 -18.04 6.72
N LYS A 61 -15.95 -19.17 6.21
CA LYS A 61 -16.76 -20.39 5.98
C LYS A 61 -17.32 -21.05 7.26
N GLN A 62 -16.61 -20.90 8.39
CA GLN A 62 -16.90 -21.62 9.65
C GLN A 62 -17.18 -20.69 10.84
N GLN A 63 -16.26 -19.75 11.11
CA GLN A 63 -16.35 -18.78 12.20
C GLN A 63 -17.31 -17.61 11.90
N PRO A 64 -17.83 -16.91 12.93
CA PRO A 64 -18.74 -15.77 12.76
C PRO A 64 -18.01 -14.49 12.33
N LEU A 65 -17.17 -14.61 11.31
CA LEU A 65 -16.31 -13.56 10.81
C LEU A 65 -16.62 -13.24 9.36
N PHE A 66 -16.30 -12.01 8.97
CA PHE A 66 -16.15 -11.64 7.58
C PHE A 66 -15.00 -10.67 7.43
N VAL A 67 -14.44 -10.59 6.24
CA VAL A 67 -13.36 -9.66 5.89
C VAL A 67 -13.87 -8.65 4.89
N SER A 68 -13.32 -7.44 4.94
CA SER A 68 -13.58 -6.39 3.97
C SER A 68 -12.30 -5.66 3.61
N GLY A 69 -12.16 -5.32 2.33
CA GLY A 69 -11.08 -4.50 1.80
C GLY A 69 -11.64 -3.20 1.23
N GLY A 70 -11.18 -2.08 1.77
CA GLY A 70 -11.59 -0.75 1.34
C GLY A 70 -10.52 0.02 0.58
N ASP A 71 -10.96 1.01 -0.19
CA ASP A 71 -10.09 2.05 -0.77
C ASP A 71 -9.42 2.91 0.31
N ASP A 72 -9.90 2.82 1.56
CA ASP A 72 -9.33 3.41 2.78
C ASP A 72 -8.05 2.73 3.27
N TYR A 73 -7.49 1.85 2.43
CA TYR A 73 -6.23 1.16 2.67
C TYR A 73 -6.27 0.26 3.90
N LYS A 74 -7.45 -0.26 4.23
CA LYS A 74 -7.65 -1.14 5.38
C LYS A 74 -8.28 -2.44 4.90
N ILE A 75 -7.75 -3.55 5.43
CA ILE A 75 -8.46 -4.81 5.43
C ILE A 75 -9.05 -4.95 6.84
N LYS A 76 -10.36 -4.85 6.99
CA LYS A 76 -11.00 -5.03 8.28
C LYS A 76 -11.51 -6.46 8.42
N VAL A 77 -11.27 -7.06 9.59
CA VAL A 77 -11.83 -8.34 10.00
C VAL A 77 -12.91 -8.05 11.03
N TRP A 78 -14.11 -8.50 10.75
CA TRP A 78 -15.30 -8.19 11.53
C TRP A 78 -15.83 -9.45 12.17
N ASN A 79 -16.42 -9.29 13.35
CA ASN A 79 -17.26 -10.32 13.94
C ASN A 79 -18.71 -9.85 13.89
N TYR A 80 -19.51 -10.48 13.02
CA TYR A 80 -20.90 -10.08 12.82
C TYR A 80 -21.83 -10.46 13.98
N LYS A 81 -21.41 -11.36 14.89
CA LYS A 81 -22.17 -11.65 16.12
C LYS A 81 -21.90 -10.62 17.21
N LEU A 82 -20.64 -10.19 17.35
CA LEU A 82 -20.22 -9.18 18.32
C LEU A 82 -20.44 -7.75 17.81
N ARG A 83 -20.83 -7.59 16.54
CA ARG A 83 -21.10 -6.31 15.88
C ARG A 83 -19.96 -5.30 15.99
N ARG A 84 -18.72 -5.77 15.87
CA ARG A 84 -17.54 -4.90 15.95
C ARG A 84 -16.46 -5.32 14.98
N CYS A 85 -15.66 -4.33 14.55
CA CYS A 85 -14.38 -4.59 13.92
C CYS A 85 -13.47 -5.24 14.97
N LEU A 86 -12.97 -6.44 14.67
CA LEU A 86 -11.98 -7.09 15.54
C LEU A 86 -10.57 -6.57 15.24
N PHE A 87 -10.23 -6.48 13.95
CA PHE A 87 -8.90 -6.11 13.51
C PHE A 87 -8.95 -5.26 12.25
N THR A 88 -8.03 -4.31 12.17
CA THR A 88 -7.71 -3.59 10.95
C THR A 88 -6.31 -4.01 10.52
N LEU A 89 -6.23 -4.87 9.50
CA LEU A 89 -4.99 -5.31 8.88
C LEU A 89 -4.54 -4.25 7.87
N LEU A 90 -3.30 -3.84 8.03
CA LEU A 90 -2.64 -2.86 7.18
C LEU A 90 -1.84 -3.61 6.12
N GLY A 91 -2.46 -3.92 4.98
CA GLY A 91 -1.77 -4.42 3.78
C GLY A 91 -0.98 -3.34 3.02
N HIS A 92 -0.89 -2.14 3.62
CA HIS A 92 -0.41 -0.92 3.01
C HIS A 92 0.93 -0.46 3.57
N LEU A 93 1.75 -1.36 4.13
CA LEU A 93 3.07 -0.99 4.63
C LEU A 93 3.85 -0.18 3.57
N ASP A 94 3.87 -0.66 2.33
CA ASP A 94 4.54 -0.01 1.21
C ASP A 94 3.92 1.33 0.83
N TYR A 95 2.60 1.50 1.00
CA TYR A 95 1.93 2.79 0.80
C TYR A 95 2.23 3.76 1.94
N ILE A 96 2.17 3.32 3.20
CA ILE A 96 2.41 4.18 4.36
C ILE A 96 3.85 4.65 4.35
N VAL A 97 4.81 3.74 4.21
CA VAL A 97 6.24 4.08 4.16
C VAL A 97 6.55 4.91 2.92
N GLY A 98 6.05 4.49 1.76
CA GLY A 98 6.29 5.19 0.49
C GLY A 98 5.71 6.60 0.44
N LEU A 99 4.47 6.79 0.88
CA LEU A 99 3.84 8.12 0.95
C LEU A 99 4.47 9.00 2.02
N SER A 100 4.80 8.45 3.18
CA SER A 100 5.52 9.21 4.23
C SER A 100 6.86 9.72 3.71
N MET A 101 7.60 8.87 2.98
CA MET A 101 8.83 9.27 2.32
C MET A 101 8.62 10.34 1.27
N GLU A 102 7.59 10.22 0.43
CA GLU A 102 7.27 11.21 -0.61
C GLU A 102 6.86 12.57 -0.03
N ILE A 103 6.15 12.59 1.10
CA ILE A 103 5.81 13.80 1.85
C ILE A 103 7.08 14.48 2.36
N GLU A 104 7.99 13.71 2.97
CA GLU A 104 9.26 14.24 3.46
C GLU A 104 10.18 14.73 2.33
N ARG A 105 10.23 14.01 1.21
CA ARG A 105 10.95 14.43 -0.01
C ARG A 105 10.47 15.80 -0.50
N LYS A 106 9.17 16.07 -0.43
CA LYS A 106 8.60 17.36 -0.84
C LYS A 106 8.95 18.51 0.10
N LYS A 107 9.20 18.23 1.39
CA LYS A 107 9.60 19.23 2.39
C LYS A 107 11.07 19.63 2.30
N LEU A 108 11.93 18.77 1.72
CA LEU A 108 13.36 19.06 1.62
C LEU A 108 13.64 20.26 0.69
N PRO A 109 14.59 21.14 1.07
CA PRO A 109 15.09 22.19 0.19
C PRO A 109 15.77 21.59 -1.06
N LYS A 110 15.84 22.34 -2.16
CA LYS A 110 16.35 21.86 -3.46
C LYS A 110 17.45 22.75 -4.06
N GLU A 111 18.04 23.59 -3.23
CA GLU A 111 18.99 24.62 -3.67
C GLU A 111 20.36 24.01 -3.92
N SER A 112 20.83 23.16 -3.01
CA SER A 112 22.13 22.49 -3.12
C SER A 112 22.06 21.22 -3.96
N LEU A 113 23.15 20.93 -4.68
CA LEU A 113 23.31 19.68 -5.42
C LEU A 113 23.13 18.45 -4.52
N GLU A 114 23.62 18.48 -3.29
CA GLU A 114 23.51 17.36 -2.36
C GLU A 114 22.05 17.11 -1.94
N GLN A 115 21.28 18.18 -1.80
CA GLN A 115 19.85 18.10 -1.51
C GLN A 115 19.05 17.58 -2.73
N GLN A 116 19.47 17.94 -3.94
CA GLN A 116 18.89 17.40 -5.18
C GLN A 116 19.20 15.90 -5.34
N LYS A 117 20.44 15.47 -5.03
CA LYS A 117 20.80 14.05 -4.99
C LYS A 117 19.93 13.30 -3.98
N ARG A 118 19.80 13.81 -2.76
CA ARG A 118 18.93 13.22 -1.73
C ARG A 118 17.47 13.11 -2.17
N THR A 119 16.97 14.14 -2.84
CA THR A 119 15.62 14.15 -3.41
C THR A 119 15.45 13.04 -4.48
N CYS A 120 16.47 12.82 -5.31
CA CYS A 120 16.46 11.77 -6.32
C CYS A 120 16.54 10.37 -5.68
N GLU A 121 17.41 10.19 -4.69
CA GLU A 121 17.50 8.94 -3.90
C GLU A 121 16.15 8.52 -3.33
N MET A 122 15.47 9.42 -2.62
CA MET A 122 14.15 9.13 -2.02
C MET A 122 13.11 8.78 -3.08
N ALA A 123 13.13 9.47 -4.24
CA ALA A 123 12.24 9.14 -5.35
C ALA A 123 12.55 7.75 -5.93
N ALA A 124 13.82 7.38 -6.03
CA ALA A 124 14.25 6.07 -6.51
C ALA A 124 13.88 4.94 -5.54
N TYR A 125 14.03 5.16 -4.24
CA TYR A 125 13.58 4.19 -3.24
C TYR A 125 12.07 3.94 -3.36
N PHE A 126 11.29 4.98 -3.63
CA PHE A 126 9.84 4.83 -3.78
C PHE A 126 9.46 3.94 -4.98
N THR A 127 10.31 3.86 -6.01
CA THR A 127 10.10 2.97 -7.16
C THR A 127 10.21 1.47 -6.83
N HIS A 128 10.64 1.13 -5.61
CA HIS A 128 10.74 -0.25 -5.11
C HIS A 128 9.61 -0.64 -4.16
N SER A 129 8.71 0.29 -3.81
CA SER A 129 7.50 -0.02 -3.04
C SER A 129 6.54 -0.85 -3.90
N ASN A 130 5.91 -1.90 -3.34
CA ASN A 130 4.94 -2.70 -4.08
C ASN A 130 3.57 -2.01 -4.08
N LEU A 131 3.41 -1.05 -5.00
CA LEU A 131 2.15 -0.33 -5.19
C LEU A 131 1.34 -0.93 -6.35
N GLN A 132 0.08 -0.51 -6.47
CA GLN A 132 -0.72 -0.83 -7.65
C GLN A 132 -0.09 -0.21 -8.92
N PRO A 133 -0.22 -0.83 -10.11
CA PRO A 133 0.38 -0.32 -11.34
C PRO A 133 0.07 1.15 -11.63
N VAL A 134 -1.16 1.60 -11.36
CA VAL A 134 -1.57 2.99 -11.57
C VAL A 134 -0.76 3.98 -10.71
N HIS A 135 -0.43 3.62 -9.47
CA HIS A 135 0.39 4.45 -8.59
C HIS A 135 1.88 4.29 -8.90
N MET A 136 2.33 3.08 -9.25
CA MET A 136 3.70 2.86 -9.70
C MET A 136 4.05 3.71 -10.93
N ILE A 137 3.12 3.88 -11.87
CA ILE A 137 3.30 4.79 -13.01
C ILE A 137 3.57 6.23 -12.54
N LEU A 138 2.85 6.72 -11.54
CA LEU A 138 3.03 8.08 -11.00
C LEU A 138 4.39 8.25 -10.32
N VAL A 139 4.81 7.25 -9.54
CA VAL A 139 6.10 7.25 -8.84
C VAL A 139 7.26 7.17 -9.83
N LEU A 140 7.19 6.24 -10.80
CA LEU A 140 8.20 6.12 -11.86
C LEU A 140 8.27 7.38 -12.74
N ARG A 141 7.14 8.01 -13.06
CA ARG A 141 7.12 9.28 -13.79
C ARG A 141 7.83 10.39 -13.02
N THR A 142 7.63 10.43 -11.70
CA THR A 142 8.29 11.41 -10.82
C THR A 142 9.79 11.16 -10.76
N ALA A 143 10.22 9.91 -10.53
CA ALA A 143 11.62 9.52 -10.52
C ALA A 143 12.30 9.82 -11.87
N LEU A 144 11.67 9.45 -12.99
CA LEU A 144 12.16 9.73 -14.34
C LEU A 144 12.47 11.22 -14.54
N ASN A 145 11.55 12.10 -14.18
CA ASN A 145 11.72 13.54 -14.35
C ASN A 145 12.83 14.12 -13.45
N LEU A 146 12.98 13.61 -12.23
CA LEU A 146 14.03 14.05 -11.31
C LEU A 146 15.41 13.61 -11.78
N PHE A 147 15.56 12.34 -12.17
CA PHE A 147 16.83 11.79 -12.65
C PHE A 147 17.23 12.40 -14.00
N PHE A 148 16.28 12.68 -14.88
CA PHE A 148 16.55 13.40 -16.13
C PHE A 148 17.09 14.81 -15.88
N LYS A 149 16.50 15.56 -14.93
CA LYS A 149 16.99 16.89 -14.53
C LYS A 149 18.38 16.83 -13.88
N LEU A 150 18.66 15.77 -13.12
CA LEU A 150 19.97 15.54 -12.49
C LEU A 150 21.05 15.07 -13.50
N LYS A 151 20.68 14.83 -14.77
CA LYS A 151 21.56 14.27 -15.82
C LYS A 151 22.06 12.86 -15.50
N ASN A 152 21.28 12.09 -14.73
CA ASN A 152 21.52 10.66 -14.52
C ASN A 152 20.70 9.86 -15.54
N PHE A 153 21.18 9.86 -16.80
CA PHE A 153 20.43 9.35 -17.95
C PHE A 153 20.40 7.83 -18.02
N LYS A 154 21.46 7.14 -17.60
CA LYS A 154 21.52 5.67 -17.59
C LYS A 154 20.45 5.12 -16.64
N THR A 155 20.38 5.66 -15.43
CA THR A 155 19.36 5.27 -14.45
C THR A 155 17.97 5.74 -14.87
N ALA A 156 17.82 6.97 -15.39
CA ALA A 156 16.53 7.46 -15.89
C ALA A 156 15.94 6.57 -17.01
N ALA A 157 16.77 6.08 -17.92
CA ALA A 157 16.33 5.18 -19.00
C ALA A 157 15.69 3.89 -18.46
N THR A 158 16.22 3.34 -17.35
CA THR A 158 15.64 2.14 -16.72
C THR A 158 14.27 2.42 -16.11
N PHE A 159 14.07 3.58 -15.47
CA PHE A 159 12.76 3.99 -14.97
C PHE A 159 11.76 4.19 -16.12
N ALA A 160 12.19 4.78 -17.24
CA ALA A 160 11.35 4.94 -18.41
C ALA A 160 10.91 3.59 -19.01
N ARG A 161 11.81 2.60 -19.12
CA ARG A 161 11.48 1.24 -19.57
C ARG A 161 10.46 0.57 -18.65
N ARG A 162 10.73 0.55 -17.33
CA ARG A 162 9.78 0.02 -16.33
C ARG A 162 8.43 0.72 -16.39
N LEU A 163 8.40 2.04 -16.59
CA LEU A 163 7.16 2.81 -16.72
C LEU A 163 6.37 2.36 -17.95
N LEU A 164 7.03 2.19 -19.11
CA LEU A 164 6.38 1.73 -20.35
C LEU A 164 5.84 0.30 -20.24
N GLU A 165 6.55 -0.59 -19.55
CA GLU A 165 6.10 -1.97 -19.29
C GLU A 165 4.79 -2.04 -18.49
N LEU A 166 4.53 -1.04 -17.63
CA LEU A 166 3.27 -0.97 -16.85
C LEU A 166 2.05 -0.53 -17.69
N GLY A 167 2.22 -0.20 -18.98
CA GLY A 167 1.13 0.19 -19.88
C GLY A 167 0.45 1.51 -19.48
N PRO A 168 1.17 2.64 -19.46
CA PRO A 168 0.59 3.93 -19.11
C PRO A 168 -0.36 4.44 -20.22
N LYS A 169 -1.16 5.46 -19.90
CA LYS A 169 -2.01 6.15 -20.89
C LYS A 169 -1.18 6.61 -22.11
N PRO A 170 -1.76 6.64 -23.33
CA PRO A 170 -1.01 6.92 -24.57
C PRO A 170 -0.17 8.20 -24.52
N GLU A 171 -0.71 9.28 -23.96
CA GLU A 171 -0.01 10.56 -23.79
C GLU A 171 1.26 10.44 -22.93
N VAL A 172 1.15 9.75 -21.79
CA VAL A 172 2.29 9.50 -20.89
C VAL A 172 3.29 8.56 -21.55
N ALA A 173 2.83 7.56 -22.31
CA ALA A 173 3.70 6.65 -23.06
C ALA A 173 4.54 7.40 -24.10
N GLN A 174 3.91 8.29 -24.88
CA GLN A 174 4.59 9.11 -25.89
C GLN A 174 5.65 10.02 -25.26
N GLN A 175 5.30 10.72 -24.17
CA GLN A 175 6.25 11.56 -23.43
C GLN A 175 7.43 10.73 -22.90
N THR A 176 7.16 9.55 -22.34
CA THR A 176 8.18 8.67 -21.76
C THR A 176 9.14 8.14 -22.84
N ARG A 177 8.63 7.75 -24.02
CA ARG A 177 9.48 7.31 -25.15
C ARG A 177 10.41 8.43 -25.64
N LYS A 178 9.91 9.67 -25.69
CA LYS A 178 10.73 10.84 -26.07
C LYS A 178 11.89 11.07 -25.08
N ILE A 179 11.61 10.97 -23.78
CA ILE A 179 12.63 11.08 -22.73
C ILE A 179 13.63 9.92 -22.82
N LEU A 180 13.15 8.69 -23.01
CA LEU A 180 14.00 7.50 -23.16
C LEU A 180 14.98 7.65 -24.34
N ALA A 181 14.49 8.06 -25.51
CA ALA A 181 15.34 8.30 -26.68
C ALA A 181 16.38 9.40 -26.43
N ALA A 182 16.07 10.41 -25.62
CA ALA A 182 17.04 11.43 -25.21
C ALA A 182 18.09 10.88 -24.24
N CYS A 183 17.70 10.02 -23.30
CA CYS A 183 18.64 9.34 -22.38
C CYS A 183 19.58 8.40 -23.14
N GLU A 184 19.09 7.68 -24.14
CA GLU A 184 19.89 6.70 -24.90
C GLU A 184 20.94 7.34 -25.82
N LYS A 185 20.78 8.62 -26.19
CA LYS A 185 21.82 9.39 -26.89
C LYS A 185 23.05 9.66 -26.04
N ASN A 186 22.90 9.70 -24.71
CA ASN A 186 24.00 9.87 -23.77
C ASN A 186 23.75 9.01 -22.51
N PRO A 187 24.00 7.70 -22.56
CA PRO A 187 23.63 6.75 -21.51
C PRO A 187 24.65 6.77 -20.34
N THR A 188 24.92 7.94 -19.78
CA THR A 188 25.84 8.15 -18.66
C THR A 188 25.10 8.74 -17.46
N ASP A 189 25.57 8.42 -16.26
CA ASP A 189 25.10 9.06 -15.03
C ASP A 189 26.14 10.08 -14.57
N ALA A 190 25.71 11.34 -14.40
CA ALA A 190 26.60 12.44 -13.99
C ALA A 190 27.06 12.33 -12.53
N TYR A 191 26.24 11.74 -11.66
CA TYR A 191 26.52 11.65 -10.22
C TYR A 191 26.24 10.27 -9.66
N GLN A 192 27.14 9.79 -8.80
CA GLN A 192 26.90 8.60 -7.98
C GLN A 192 25.90 8.95 -6.87
N LEU A 193 24.86 8.12 -6.74
CA LEU A 193 23.86 8.20 -5.68
C LEU A 193 23.94 6.96 -4.77
N ASN A 194 23.42 7.05 -3.55
CA ASN A 194 23.22 5.89 -2.68
C ASN A 194 21.98 5.10 -3.10
N TYR A 195 21.98 4.57 -4.32
CA TYR A 195 20.87 3.79 -4.85
C TYR A 195 21.43 2.72 -5.79
N ASP A 196 21.19 1.47 -5.44
CA ASP A 196 21.48 0.32 -6.27
C ASP A 196 20.16 -0.32 -6.70
N MET A 197 19.94 -0.35 -8.02
CA MET A 197 18.72 -0.89 -8.63
C MET A 197 18.70 -2.43 -8.63
N HIS A 198 19.87 -3.07 -8.62
CA HIS A 198 20.00 -4.52 -8.76
C HIS A 198 20.07 -5.23 -7.41
N ASN A 199 20.41 -4.50 -6.35
CA ASN A 199 20.51 -5.04 -5.01
C ASN A 199 19.21 -4.81 -4.22
N PRO A 200 18.46 -5.87 -3.84
CA PRO A 200 17.26 -5.73 -3.05
C PRO A 200 17.52 -5.03 -1.70
N PHE A 201 16.63 -4.13 -1.33
CA PHE A 201 16.68 -3.40 -0.06
C PHE A 201 15.29 -3.22 0.54
N ASP A 202 15.26 -3.11 1.87
CA ASP A 202 14.11 -2.60 2.61
C ASP A 202 14.27 -1.09 2.85
N ILE A 203 13.18 -0.33 2.92
CA ILE A 203 13.24 1.10 3.24
C ILE A 203 13.13 1.28 4.74
N CYS A 204 14.10 1.96 5.37
CA CYS A 204 13.98 2.37 6.77
C CYS A 204 12.82 3.35 6.94
N ALA A 205 11.77 2.95 7.66
CA ALA A 205 10.55 3.74 7.82
C ALA A 205 10.70 4.99 8.73
N ALA A 206 11.91 5.27 9.22
CA ALA A 206 12.23 6.49 9.97
C ALA A 206 13.20 7.42 9.23
N SER A 207 14.32 6.90 8.75
CA SER A 207 15.36 7.70 8.08
C SER A 207 15.20 7.78 6.56
N TYR A 208 14.33 6.96 5.96
CA TYR A 208 14.15 6.84 4.52
C TYR A 208 15.45 6.56 3.78
N ARG A 209 16.28 5.69 4.35
CA ARG A 209 17.49 5.14 3.75
C ARG A 209 17.29 3.67 3.40
N PRO A 210 17.96 3.16 2.36
CA PRO A 210 17.87 1.76 1.98
C PRO A 210 18.67 0.91 2.98
N ILE A 211 18.09 -0.21 3.39
CA ILE A 211 18.73 -1.26 4.17
C ILE A 211 18.91 -2.43 3.22
N TYR A 212 20.10 -2.51 2.62
CA TYR A 212 20.42 -3.58 1.67
C TYR A 212 20.45 -4.94 2.35
N ARG A 213 20.14 -5.98 1.56
CA ARG A 213 20.11 -7.37 2.03
C ARG A 213 21.43 -7.75 2.73
N GLY A 214 21.31 -8.39 3.90
CA GLY A 214 22.46 -8.80 4.72
C GLY A 214 22.95 -7.75 5.73
N LYS A 215 22.42 -6.51 5.69
CA LYS A 215 22.64 -5.53 6.76
C LYS A 215 21.68 -5.76 7.93
N PRO A 216 22.06 -5.38 9.16
CA PRO A 216 21.21 -5.54 10.34
C PRO A 216 19.94 -4.70 10.18
N VAL A 217 18.79 -5.30 10.48
CA VAL A 217 17.47 -4.68 10.38
C VAL A 217 16.65 -5.01 11.62
N GLU A 218 16.00 -3.99 12.16
CA GLU A 218 15.02 -4.15 13.24
C GLU A 218 13.63 -4.00 12.63
N LYS A 219 12.68 -4.86 13.04
CA LYS A 219 11.34 -4.88 12.46
C LYS A 219 10.28 -4.52 13.48
N CYS A 220 9.23 -3.86 13.00
CA CYS A 220 7.99 -3.72 13.75
C CYS A 220 7.35 -5.11 13.90
N PRO A 221 7.06 -5.57 15.13
CA PRO A 221 6.53 -6.91 15.39
C PRO A 221 5.12 -7.13 14.82
N LEU A 222 4.37 -6.07 14.51
CA LEU A 222 3.00 -6.13 13.99
C LEU A 222 2.95 -5.89 12.48
N SER A 223 3.50 -4.78 11.99
CA SER A 223 3.39 -4.39 10.59
C SER A 223 4.50 -4.92 9.70
N GLY A 224 5.61 -5.41 10.28
CA GLY A 224 6.80 -5.81 9.51
C GLY A 224 7.61 -4.64 8.96
N ALA A 225 7.28 -3.39 9.30
CA ALA A 225 8.05 -2.21 8.92
C ALA A 225 9.53 -2.34 9.32
N CYS A 226 10.44 -2.09 8.37
CA CYS A 226 11.88 -2.20 8.59
C CYS A 226 12.48 -0.88 9.08
N TYR A 227 13.45 -0.99 10.00
CA TYR A 227 14.17 0.11 10.61
C TYR A 227 15.65 -0.21 10.71
N SER A 228 16.48 0.84 10.64
CA SER A 228 17.90 0.76 10.99
C SER A 228 18.03 0.44 12.49
N PRO A 229 19.12 -0.24 12.92
CA PRO A 229 19.31 -0.64 14.33
C PRO A 229 19.25 0.51 15.35
N GLU A 230 19.59 1.73 14.92
CA GLU A 230 19.50 2.95 15.74
C GLU A 230 18.08 3.28 16.24
N PHE A 231 17.04 2.70 15.65
CA PHE A 231 15.64 2.90 16.04
C PHE A 231 15.07 1.78 16.91
N LYS A 232 15.89 0.80 17.33
CA LYS A 232 15.44 -0.27 18.24
C LYS A 232 14.90 0.32 19.55
N GLY A 233 13.78 -0.22 20.04
CA GLY A 233 13.13 0.24 21.27
C GLY A 233 12.31 1.53 21.12
N GLN A 234 12.34 2.19 19.97
CA GLN A 234 11.49 3.36 19.70
C GLN A 234 10.09 2.96 19.24
N ILE A 235 9.15 3.91 19.29
CA ILE A 235 7.81 3.72 18.76
C ILE A 235 7.85 3.70 17.23
N CYS A 236 7.26 2.66 16.65
CA CYS A 236 7.15 2.47 15.21
C CYS A 236 6.34 3.59 14.56
N ARG A 237 6.92 4.32 13.60
CA ARG A 237 6.26 5.39 12.85
C ARG A 237 5.11 4.93 11.94
N VAL A 238 5.08 3.64 11.57
CA VAL A 238 4.02 3.07 10.72
C VAL A 238 2.78 2.74 11.53
N THR A 239 2.96 2.02 12.65
CA THR A 239 1.82 1.59 13.48
C THR A 239 1.48 2.59 14.57
N THR A 240 2.41 3.48 14.93
CA THR A 240 2.32 4.49 16.00
C THR A 240 2.13 3.95 17.42
N VAL A 241 2.02 2.63 17.60
CA VAL A 241 1.69 2.01 18.90
C VAL A 241 2.60 0.86 19.29
N THR A 242 3.45 0.36 18.38
CA THR A 242 4.34 -0.77 18.67
C THR A 242 5.78 -0.32 18.88
N GLU A 243 6.53 -1.13 19.62
CA GLU A 243 7.96 -0.94 19.87
C GLU A 243 8.77 -1.70 18.80
N VAL A 244 9.71 -1.00 18.15
CA VAL A 244 10.55 -1.56 17.09
C VAL A 244 11.57 -2.55 17.65
N GLY A 245 11.64 -3.75 17.07
CA GLY A 245 12.60 -4.79 17.48
C GLY A 245 12.22 -5.53 18.76
N LYS A 246 10.98 -5.37 19.24
CA LYS A 246 10.48 -6.11 20.41
C LYS A 246 10.13 -7.55 20.05
N ASP A 247 10.64 -8.50 20.83
CA ASP A 247 10.25 -9.90 20.72
C ASP A 247 8.80 -10.09 21.18
N VAL A 248 7.99 -10.71 20.31
CA VAL A 248 6.59 -10.99 20.58
C VAL A 248 6.24 -12.43 20.23
N ILE A 249 5.20 -12.95 20.85
CA ILE A 249 4.62 -14.27 20.55
C ILE A 249 4.08 -14.34 19.10
N GLY A 250 3.85 -13.18 18.49
CA GLY A 250 3.25 -13.01 17.17
C GLY A 250 1.72 -12.86 17.26
N LEU A 251 1.11 -12.42 16.17
CA LEU A 251 -0.33 -12.16 16.10
C LEU A 251 -1.14 -13.43 16.45
N ARG A 252 -2.02 -13.33 17.45
CA ARG A 252 -2.94 -14.41 17.87
C ARG A 252 -4.38 -13.96 17.66
N ILE A 253 -5.05 -14.60 16.72
CA ILE A 253 -6.39 -14.25 16.22
C ILE A 253 -7.30 -15.47 16.01
N SER A 254 -6.80 -16.69 16.25
CA SER A 254 -7.55 -17.93 16.07
C SER A 254 -7.35 -18.88 17.24
N PRO A 255 -8.42 -19.56 17.72
CA PRO A 255 -8.30 -20.64 18.70
C PRO A 255 -7.30 -21.73 18.28
N LEU A 256 -7.12 -21.95 16.98
CA LEU A 256 -6.16 -22.93 16.44
C LEU A 256 -4.70 -22.63 16.79
N GLN A 257 -4.38 -21.40 17.19
CA GLN A 257 -3.03 -20.98 17.57
C GLN A 257 -2.72 -21.23 19.04
N PHE A 258 -3.72 -21.69 19.81
CA PHE A 258 -3.59 -22.12 21.20
C PHE A 258 -3.76 -23.64 21.18
N ARG A 259 -2.62 -24.34 21.15
CA ARG A 259 -2.56 -25.79 21.30
C ARG A 259 -2.45 -26.15 22.77
#